data_AF-A0A7Z9PZU9-F1
#
_entry.id   AF-A0A7Z9PZU9-F1
#
_cell.length_a   1.000
_cell.length_b   1.000
_cell.length_c   1.000
_cell.angle_alpha   90.00
_cell.angle_beta   90.00
_cell.angle_gamma   90.00
#
_symmetry.space_group_name_H-M   'P 1'
#
loop_
_entity.id
_entity.type
_entity.pdbx_description
1 polymer ?
#
loop_
_entity_poly.entity_id
_entity_poly.type
_entity_poly.pdbx_seq_one_letter_code
_entity_poly.pdbx_strand_id
1 'polypeptide(L)'
;MEMDQFATLKVARTRKDGAMLEWGQPELLHLPAEEQRYEVRKGDMVLVYITTDERVFERPMASMKWERYIDHDPDQLEPNQKVELLIAGEGQLGYDAIIDGRHRGILYYNEVFQDLEIGQRTTGFVKKIRDDGKIDLIT
;
A
#
# COMPACT_ATOMS: atom_id res chain seq x y z
N MET A 1 -13.14 -2.17 7.34
CA MET A 1 -11.86 -2.86 7.05
C MET A 1 -11.37 -3.57 8.30
N GLU A 2 -10.42 -4.47 8.13
CA GLU A 2 -9.83 -5.31 9.18
C GLU A 2 -8.37 -4.89 9.43
N MET A 3 -7.75 -5.46 10.47
CA MET A 3 -6.33 -5.26 10.78
C MET A 3 -5.45 -5.97 9.75
N ASP A 4 -4.15 -5.65 9.77
CA ASP A 4 -3.10 -6.32 8.99
C ASP A 4 -3.34 -6.34 7.49
N GLN A 5 -3.77 -5.19 6.95
CA GLN A 5 -4.01 -5.04 5.52
C GLN A 5 -3.59 -3.68 4.97
N PHE A 6 -3.26 -3.68 3.69
CA PHE A 6 -3.06 -2.46 2.91
C PHE A 6 -4.39 -1.86 2.44
N ALA A 7 -4.54 -0.55 2.59
CA ALA A 7 -5.75 0.16 2.21
C ALA A 7 -5.47 1.58 1.74
N THR A 8 -6.27 2.05 0.77
CA THR A 8 -6.31 3.46 0.39
C THR A 8 -7.46 4.13 1.14
N LEU A 9 -7.14 5.03 2.07
CA LEU A 9 -8.12 5.64 2.97
C LEU A 9 -8.22 7.14 2.77
N LYS A 10 -9.41 7.68 2.97
CA LYS A 10 -9.64 9.13 2.91
C LYS A 10 -9.29 9.80 4.23
N VAL A 11 -8.60 10.94 4.17
CA VAL A 11 -8.34 11.78 5.33
C VAL A 11 -9.60 12.57 5.71
N ALA A 12 -10.24 12.20 6.82
CA ALA A 12 -11.41 12.90 7.35
C ALA A 12 -11.05 14.27 7.94
N ARG A 13 -9.92 14.35 8.66
CA ARG A 13 -9.39 15.57 9.29
C ARG A 13 -7.92 15.41 9.69
N THR A 14 -7.25 16.54 9.86
CA THR A 14 -5.87 16.63 10.36
C THR A 14 -5.84 17.22 11.78
N ARG A 15 -4.80 16.90 12.55
CA ARG A 15 -4.53 17.36 13.92
C ARG A 15 -3.01 17.53 14.11
N LYS A 16 -2.58 18.08 15.25
CA LYS A 16 -1.15 18.26 15.56
C LYS A 16 -0.38 16.94 15.69
N ASP A 17 -1.06 15.88 16.13
CA ASP A 17 -0.53 14.54 16.35
C ASP A 17 -0.71 13.59 15.16
N GLY A 18 -1.18 14.11 14.01
CA GLY A 18 -1.33 13.34 12.77
C GLY A 18 -2.67 13.57 12.07
N ALA A 19 -3.24 12.51 11.51
CA ALA A 19 -4.48 12.56 10.73
C ALA A 19 -5.47 11.49 11.20
N MET A 20 -6.74 11.66 10.83
CA MET A 20 -7.82 10.72 11.14
C MET A 20 -8.44 10.25 9.82
N LEU A 21 -8.49 8.95 9.60
CA LEU A 21 -8.84 8.31 8.34
C LEU A 21 -10.20 7.60 8.41
N GLU A 22 -10.92 7.65 7.29
CA GLU A 22 -12.17 6.90 7.09
C GLU A 22 -11.83 5.47 6.65
N TRP A 23 -12.06 4.49 7.52
CA TRP A 23 -11.70 3.06 7.29
C TRP A 23 -12.90 2.10 7.40
N GLY A 24 -14.10 2.67 7.45
CA GLY A 24 -15.37 1.94 7.48
C GLY A 24 -15.85 1.49 8.87
N GLN A 25 -15.17 1.87 9.96
CA GLN A 25 -15.65 1.67 11.33
C GLN A 25 -16.32 2.95 11.87
N PRO A 26 -17.13 2.86 12.96
CA PRO A 26 -17.75 4.04 13.59
C PRO A 26 -16.73 5.07 14.06
N GLU A 27 -15.58 4.62 14.57
CA GLU A 27 -14.46 5.46 14.95
C GLU A 27 -13.49 5.65 13.78
N LEU A 28 -12.86 6.83 13.72
CA LEU A 28 -11.82 7.11 12.72
C LEU A 28 -10.49 6.47 13.11
N LEU A 29 -9.74 6.01 12.12
CA LEU A 29 -8.42 5.42 12.31
C LEU A 29 -7.37 6.52 12.45
N HIS A 30 -6.54 6.46 13.49
CA HIS A 30 -5.47 7.43 13.68
C HIS A 30 -4.29 7.08 12.76
N LEU A 31 -3.80 8.06 12.02
CA LEU A 31 -2.52 8.03 11.31
C LEU A 31 -1.55 8.97 12.04
N PRO A 32 -0.70 8.46 12.95
CA PRO A 32 0.25 9.27 13.71
C PRO A 32 1.18 10.08 12.80
N ALA A 33 1.52 11.30 13.20
CA ALA A 33 2.41 12.17 12.42
C ALA A 33 3.77 11.51 12.11
N GLU A 34 4.30 10.72 13.05
CA GLU A 34 5.54 9.98 12.86
C GLU A 34 5.44 8.85 11.84
N GLU A 35 4.24 8.32 11.57
CA GLU A 35 3.99 7.27 10.60
C GLU A 35 3.51 7.83 9.25
N GLN A 36 3.47 9.16 9.11
CA GLN A 36 3.29 9.86 7.83
C GLN A 36 4.60 9.95 7.08
N ARG A 37 4.54 9.85 5.75
CA ARG A 37 5.69 10.08 4.86
C ARG A 37 5.77 11.51 4.35
N TYR A 38 4.63 12.18 4.30
CA TYR A 38 4.46 13.54 3.85
C TYR A 38 3.25 14.14 4.57
N GLU A 39 3.16 15.47 4.59
CA GLU A 39 1.99 16.14 5.15
C GLU A 39 0.74 15.84 4.33
N VAL A 40 -0.34 15.47 5.02
CA VAL A 40 -1.64 15.16 4.40
C VAL A 40 -2.66 16.25 4.71
N ARG A 41 -3.67 16.38 3.85
CA ARG A 41 -4.76 17.35 3.98
C ARG A 41 -6.10 16.62 4.04
N LYS A 42 -7.11 17.29 4.60
CA LYS A 42 -8.48 16.78 4.58
C LYS A 42 -8.94 16.53 3.14
N GLY A 43 -9.44 15.33 2.89
CA GLY A 43 -9.91 14.90 1.58
C GLY A 43 -8.90 14.09 0.78
N ASP A 44 -7.62 14.09 1.15
CA ASP A 44 -6.59 13.29 0.46
C ASP A 44 -6.90 11.80 0.60
N MET A 45 -6.56 11.04 -0.44
CA MET A 45 -6.54 9.58 -0.41
C MET A 45 -5.11 9.14 -0.15
N VAL A 46 -4.89 8.32 0.89
CA VAL A 46 -3.56 7.87 1.30
C VAL A 46 -3.49 6.36 1.36
N LEU A 47 -2.46 5.79 0.75
CA LEU A 47 -2.12 4.38 0.95
C LEU A 47 -1.50 4.19 2.34
N VAL A 48 -2.05 3.26 3.10
CA VAL A 48 -1.58 2.90 4.44
C VAL A 48 -1.62 1.39 4.64
N TYR A 49 -0.87 0.92 5.64
CA TYR A 49 -1.08 -0.38 6.27
C TYR A 49 -1.80 -0.18 7.61
N ILE A 50 -2.83 -0.99 7.86
CA ILE A 50 -3.61 -0.94 9.11
C ILE A 50 -2.97 -1.89 10.12
N THR A 51 -2.55 -1.36 11.26
CA THR A 51 -1.79 -2.08 12.29
C THR A 51 -2.15 -1.55 13.67
N THR A 52 -1.51 -2.02 14.73
CA THR A 52 -1.70 -1.53 16.09
C THR A 52 -0.59 -0.55 16.50
N ASP A 53 -0.94 0.37 17.39
CA ASP A 53 0.04 1.23 18.05
C ASP A 53 0.81 0.43 19.11
N GLU A 54 2.08 0.15 18.86
CA GLU A 54 2.94 -0.58 19.79
C GLU A 54 3.13 0.15 21.14
N ARG A 55 2.87 1.46 21.19
CA ARG A 55 3.02 2.29 22.40
C ARG A 55 1.76 2.31 23.26
N VAL A 56 0.62 2.00 22.67
CA VAL A 56 -0.69 2.01 23.32
C VAL A 56 -1.36 0.69 23.02
N PHE A 57 -1.28 -0.23 23.99
CA PHE A 57 -1.73 -1.62 23.90
C PHE A 57 -2.93 -1.83 22.97
N GLU A 58 -2.66 -2.36 21.78
CA GLU A 58 -3.63 -2.85 20.79
C GLU A 58 -4.58 -1.81 20.18
N ARG A 59 -4.28 -0.51 20.25
CA ARG A 59 -5.12 0.49 19.57
C ARG A 59 -4.89 0.47 18.05
N PRO A 60 -5.93 0.31 17.21
CA PRO A 60 -5.77 0.39 15.76
C PRO A 60 -5.21 1.74 15.31
N MET A 61 -4.27 1.69 14.40
CA MET A 61 -3.67 2.84 13.73
C MET A 61 -3.36 2.52 12.26
N ALA A 62 -3.05 3.56 11.49
CA ALA A 62 -2.56 3.47 10.14
C ALA A 62 -1.09 3.89 10.06
N SER A 63 -0.34 3.29 9.16
CA SER A 63 1.01 3.74 8.80
C SER A 63 1.14 3.93 7.29
N MET A 64 1.66 5.08 6.85
CA MET A 64 2.06 5.30 5.45
C MET A 64 3.43 4.69 5.13
N LYS A 65 4.14 4.15 6.13
CA LYS A 65 5.41 3.43 5.96
C LYS A 65 5.13 1.95 5.69
N TRP A 66 4.27 1.72 4.72
CA TRP A 66 3.68 0.44 4.38
C TRP A 66 4.74 -0.61 3.95
N GLU A 67 5.91 -0.18 3.47
CA GLU A 67 7.02 -1.06 3.08
C GLU A 67 7.54 -1.94 4.21
N ARG A 68 7.34 -1.52 5.47
CA ARG A 68 7.71 -2.31 6.65
C ARG A 68 6.88 -3.58 6.80
N TYR A 69 5.73 -3.65 6.14
CA TYR A 69 4.75 -4.72 6.24
C TYR A 69 4.69 -5.57 4.96
N ILE A 70 5.67 -5.39 4.06
CA ILE A 70 5.79 -6.21 2.85
C ILE A 70 6.41 -7.55 3.21
N ASP A 71 5.80 -8.60 2.70
CA ASP A 71 6.35 -9.95 2.70
C ASP A 71 7.41 -10.07 1.60
N HIS A 72 8.64 -10.37 2.00
CA HIS A 72 9.80 -10.47 1.10
C HIS A 72 10.02 -11.87 0.53
N ASP A 73 9.22 -12.85 0.95
CA ASP A 73 9.31 -14.22 0.47
C ASP A 73 8.39 -14.44 -0.74
N PRO A 74 8.92 -14.55 -1.97
CA PRO A 74 8.10 -14.75 -3.16
C PRO A 74 7.71 -16.23 -3.38
N ASP A 75 7.99 -17.16 -2.45
CA ASP A 75 7.83 -18.61 -2.64
C ASP A 75 6.39 -19.05 -2.99
N GLN A 76 5.40 -18.17 -2.82
CA GLN A 76 3.99 -18.41 -3.16
C GLN A 76 3.58 -17.88 -4.55
N LEU A 77 4.50 -17.26 -5.29
CA LEU A 77 4.22 -16.66 -6.58
C LEU A 77 4.87 -17.44 -7.73
N GLU A 78 4.17 -17.51 -8.86
CA GLU A 78 4.65 -18.16 -10.07
C GLU A 78 4.56 -17.23 -11.29
N PRO A 79 5.49 -17.32 -12.26
CA PRO A 79 5.34 -16.62 -13.53
C PRO A 79 4.00 -16.93 -14.24
N ASN A 80 3.38 -15.91 -14.81
CA ASN A 80 2.04 -15.89 -15.40
C ASN A 80 0.87 -16.04 -14.41
N GLN A 81 1.13 -16.05 -13.10
CA GLN A 81 0.06 -16.02 -12.11
C GLN A 81 -0.71 -14.71 -12.19
N LYS A 82 -2.04 -14.80 -12.28
CA LYS A 82 -2.94 -13.65 -12.16
C LYS A 82 -3.01 -13.20 -10.70
N VAL A 83 -2.84 -11.92 -10.47
CA VAL A 83 -2.75 -11.33 -9.13
C VAL A 83 -3.55 -10.02 -9.05
N GLU A 84 -4.00 -9.67 -7.85
CA GLU A 84 -4.52 -8.34 -7.55
C GLU A 84 -3.36 -7.39 -7.22
N LEU A 85 -3.42 -6.18 -7.79
CA LEU A 85 -2.39 -5.16 -7.62
C LEU A 85 -3.00 -3.92 -6.98
N LEU A 86 -2.35 -3.41 -5.94
CA LEU A 86 -2.60 -2.09 -5.37
C LEU A 86 -1.42 -1.17 -5.67
N ILE A 87 -1.62 -0.15 -6.49
CA ILE A 87 -0.57 0.79 -6.89
C ILE A 87 -0.13 1.60 -5.67
N ALA A 88 1.13 1.48 -5.30
CA ALA A 88 1.65 1.92 -4.01
C ALA A 88 2.57 3.14 -4.08
N GLY A 89 3.14 3.39 -5.25
CA GLY A 89 4.02 4.51 -5.49
C GLY A 89 4.44 4.60 -6.94
N GLU A 90 5.10 5.70 -7.24
CA GLU A 90 5.70 5.96 -8.54
C GLU A 90 7.19 6.23 -8.34
N GLY A 91 8.03 5.56 -9.13
CA GLY A 91 9.48 5.67 -9.08
C GLY A 91 10.08 5.84 -10.48
N GLN A 92 11.40 5.96 -10.57
CA GLN A 92 12.07 6.30 -11.85
C GLN A 92 11.86 5.27 -12.98
N LEU A 93 11.63 4.00 -12.64
CA LEU A 93 11.50 2.91 -13.61
C LEU A 93 10.05 2.53 -13.90
N GLY A 94 9.11 2.95 -13.06
CA GLY A 94 7.73 2.52 -13.12
C GLY A 94 6.99 2.67 -11.80
N TYR A 95 5.88 1.96 -11.68
CA TYR A 95 5.02 1.98 -10.49
C TYR A 95 5.37 0.83 -9.55
N ASP A 96 5.46 1.14 -8.25
CA ASP A 96 5.44 0.13 -7.21
C ASP A 96 4.01 -0.37 -7.03
N ALA A 97 3.82 -1.68 -6.93
CA ALA A 97 2.54 -2.29 -6.65
C ALA A 97 2.65 -3.33 -5.52
N ILE A 98 1.64 -3.35 -4.66
CA ILE A 98 1.45 -4.41 -3.66
C ILE A 98 0.65 -5.54 -4.32
N ILE A 99 1.21 -6.74 -4.31
CA ILE A 99 0.67 -7.96 -4.92
C ILE A 99 -0.10 -8.73 -3.86
N ASP A 100 -1.39 -8.96 -4.10
CA ASP A 100 -2.30 -9.72 -3.23
C ASP A 100 -2.25 -9.30 -1.75
N GLY A 101 -1.95 -8.02 -1.50
CA GLY A 101 -1.84 -7.47 -0.15
C GLY A 101 -0.62 -7.95 0.64
N ARG A 102 0.42 -8.47 -0.01
CA ARG A 102 1.57 -9.10 0.67
C ARG A 102 2.91 -8.67 0.11
N HIS A 103 3.15 -8.92 -1.18
CA HIS A 103 4.47 -8.73 -1.79
C HIS A 103 4.57 -7.40 -2.51
N ARG A 104 5.80 -6.95 -2.79
CA ARG A 104 6.04 -5.77 -3.64
C ARG A 104 6.54 -6.20 -5.01
N GLY A 105 5.97 -5.61 -6.06
CA GLY A 105 6.46 -5.72 -7.43
C GLY A 105 6.56 -4.38 -8.13
N ILE A 106 7.11 -4.40 -9.35
CA ILE A 106 7.29 -3.22 -10.20
C ILE A 106 6.56 -3.43 -11.54
N LEU A 107 5.76 -2.44 -11.91
CA LEU A 107 5.19 -2.26 -13.24
C LEU A 107 6.03 -1.23 -14.00
N TYR A 108 6.83 -1.66 -14.99
CA TYR A 108 7.68 -0.73 -15.74
C TYR A 108 6.88 0.17 -16.67
N TYR A 109 7.27 1.44 -16.79
CA TYR A 109 6.57 2.41 -17.63
C TYR A 109 6.42 1.99 -19.09
N ASN A 110 7.41 1.29 -19.64
CA ASN A 110 7.40 0.81 -21.02
C ASN A 110 6.48 -0.40 -21.25
N GLU A 111 5.87 -0.94 -20.20
CA GLU A 111 4.99 -2.11 -20.24
C GLU A 111 3.60 -1.83 -19.66
N VAL A 112 3.35 -0.59 -19.23
CA VAL A 112 2.04 -0.11 -18.76
C VAL A 112 1.40 0.73 -19.86
N PHE A 113 0.26 0.27 -20.38
CA PHE A 113 -0.47 0.94 -21.46
C PHE A 113 -1.76 1.63 -20.99
N GLN A 114 -1.86 1.91 -19.69
CA GLN A 114 -2.98 2.57 -19.03
C GLN A 114 -2.47 3.58 -18.00
N ASP A 115 -3.26 4.62 -17.71
CA ASP A 115 -2.93 5.52 -16.60
C ASP A 115 -3.18 4.80 -15.27
N LEU A 116 -2.18 4.83 -14.38
CA LEU A 116 -2.25 4.24 -13.05
C LEU A 116 -2.09 5.33 -11.98
N GLU A 117 -2.99 5.34 -11.01
CA GLU A 117 -2.96 6.27 -9.89
C GLU A 117 -2.55 5.56 -8.59
N ILE A 118 -1.81 6.25 -7.71
CA ILE A 118 -1.48 5.71 -6.38
C ILE A 118 -2.78 5.45 -5.61
N GLY A 119 -2.87 4.27 -5.02
CA GLY A 119 -4.04 3.79 -4.29
C GLY A 119 -5.09 3.10 -5.16
N GLN A 120 -4.90 3.05 -6.49
CA GLN A 120 -5.74 2.30 -7.41
C GLN A 120 -5.55 0.79 -7.23
N ARG A 121 -6.67 0.05 -7.25
CA ARG A 121 -6.65 -1.41 -7.40
C ARG A 121 -6.84 -1.79 -8.85
N THR A 122 -6.03 -2.72 -9.34
CA THR A 122 -6.13 -3.28 -10.68
C THR A 122 -5.77 -4.77 -10.66
N THR A 123 -5.89 -5.43 -11.80
CA THR A 123 -5.45 -6.81 -11.99
C THR A 123 -4.20 -6.80 -12.85
N GLY A 124 -3.28 -7.71 -12.57
CA GLY A 124 -2.11 -7.95 -13.41
C GLY A 124 -1.64 -9.38 -13.34
N PHE A 125 -0.44 -9.61 -13.85
CA PHE A 125 0.21 -10.91 -13.85
C PHE A 125 1.66 -10.79 -13.38
N VAL A 126 2.13 -11.81 -12.67
CA VAL A 126 3.56 -11.98 -12.36
C VAL A 126 4.29 -12.27 -13.66
N LYS A 127 5.13 -11.36 -14.13
CA LYS A 127 5.93 -11.57 -15.35
C LYS A 127 7.15 -12.43 -15.04
N LYS A 128 7.90 -12.04 -14.01
CA LYS A 128 9.13 -12.71 -13.61
C LYS A 128 9.42 -12.46 -12.14
N ILE A 129 9.87 -13.51 -11.46
CA ILE A 129 10.54 -13.41 -10.16
C ILE A 129 12.04 -13.43 -10.42
N ARG A 130 12.74 -12.40 -9.95
CA ARG A 130 14.17 -12.20 -10.19
C ARG A 130 15.00 -12.93 -9.15
N ASP A 131 16.27 -13.16 -9.47
CA ASP A 131 17.22 -13.81 -8.55
C ASP A 131 17.45 -13.01 -7.25
N ASP A 132 17.18 -11.70 -7.27
CA ASP A 132 17.21 -10.81 -6.10
C ASP A 132 15.88 -10.76 -5.32
N GLY A 133 14.93 -11.64 -5.63
CA GLY A 133 13.61 -11.72 -5.00
C GLY A 133 12.61 -10.66 -5.46
N LYS A 134 13.02 -9.72 -6.33
CA LYS A 134 12.12 -8.69 -6.87
C LYS A 134 11.19 -9.26 -7.92
N ILE A 135 10.00 -8.69 -8.00
CA ILE A 135 8.93 -9.19 -8.86
C ILE A 135 8.62 -8.15 -9.93
N ASP A 136 8.78 -8.55 -11.19
CA ASP A 136 8.37 -7.76 -12.34
C ASP A 136 6.91 -8.13 -12.67
N LEU A 137 6.08 -7.13 -12.93
CA LEU A 137 4.64 -7.26 -13.18
C LEU A 137 4.27 -6.75 -14.57
N ILE A 138 3.11 -7.17 -15.07
CA ILE A 138 2.43 -6.61 -16.24
C ILE A 138 0.93 -6.45 -15.97
N THR A 139 0.30 -5.46 -16.59
CA THR A 139 -1.17 -5.25 -16.57
C THR A 139 -1.77 -5.44 -17.95
#